data_AF-A0A6P9AZ94-F1
#
_entry.id   AF-A0A6P9AZ94-F1
#
_cell.length_a   1.000
_cell.length_b   1.000
_cell.length_c   1.000
_cell.angle_alpha   90.00
_cell.angle_beta   90.00
_cell.angle_gamma   90.00
#
_symmetry.space_group_name_H-M   'P 1'
#
loop_
_entity.id
_entity.type
_entity.pdbx_description
1 polymer ?
#
loop_
_entity_poly.entity_id
_entity_poly.type
_entity_poly.pdbx_seq_one_letter_code
_entity_poly.pdbx_strand_id
1 'polypeptide(L)'
;MAEDVFFGVVLDVGEYFWLEPKNAFEFFQTPNVGLVALAFLQGSFAYGGWNFLNYVTEELVDPHKNLPRAIFISIPLVTFVYVFANVAYVTAMSPQELLASNAVAVTFGEKLLGVMAWIMPISVALSTFGGVNGSLFTSSR
;
A
#
# COMPACT_ATOMS: atom_id res chain seq x y z
N MET A 1 2.80 19.99 3.34
CA MET A 1 3.49 19.94 4.65
C MET A 1 3.81 18.52 5.10
N ALA A 2 2.84 17.59 5.20
CA ALA A 2 3.14 16.17 5.50
C ALA A 2 3.87 15.47 4.35
N GLU A 3 3.50 15.77 3.10
CA GLU A 3 4.16 15.24 1.90
C GLU A 3 5.59 15.78 1.71
N ASP A 4 5.82 17.05 2.04
CA ASP A 4 7.15 17.68 1.94
C ASP A 4 8.13 17.15 2.99
N VAL A 5 7.64 16.84 4.19
CA VAL A 5 8.43 16.17 5.24
C VAL A 5 8.71 14.72 4.84
N PHE A 6 7.74 14.04 4.22
CA PHE A 6 7.93 12.67 3.76
C PHE A 6 8.97 12.57 2.63
N PHE A 7 8.89 13.45 1.62
CA PHE A 7 9.89 13.53 0.55
C PHE A 7 11.25 13.99 1.08
N GLY A 8 11.27 14.98 1.99
CA GLY A 8 12.50 15.50 2.58
C GLY A 8 13.26 14.46 3.39
N VAL A 9 12.58 13.65 4.21
CA VAL A 9 13.24 12.61 5.02
C VAL A 9 13.62 11.38 4.19
N VAL A 10 12.85 11.04 3.15
CA VAL A 10 13.23 9.99 2.18
C VAL A 10 14.50 10.36 1.41
N LEU A 11 14.70 11.65 1.10
CA LEU A 11 15.90 12.13 0.40
C LEU A 11 17.13 12.27 1.32
N ASP A 12 16.93 12.54 2.61
CA ASP A 12 18.03 12.75 3.59
C ASP A 12 18.52 11.43 4.22
N VAL A 13 17.69 10.37 4.24
CA VAL A 13 18.01 9.05 4.82
C VAL A 13 18.11 7.94 3.77
N GLY A 14 17.64 8.15 2.54
CA GLY A 14 17.48 7.11 1.54
C GLY A 14 18.78 6.55 0.98
N GLU A 15 19.04 5.26 1.22
CA GLU A 15 20.02 4.47 0.46
C GLU A 15 19.49 4.26 -0.96
N TYR A 16 19.73 5.23 -1.86
CA TYR A 16 19.34 5.18 -3.28
C TYR A 16 20.00 4.03 -4.07
N PHE A 17 20.84 3.24 -3.41
CA PHE A 17 21.54 2.07 -3.94
C PHE A 17 20.61 1.03 -4.58
N TRP A 18 19.41 0.80 -4.02
CA TRP A 18 18.43 -0.18 -4.54
C TRP A 18 17.52 0.39 -5.64
N LEU A 19 17.47 1.71 -5.78
CA LEU A 19 16.73 2.42 -6.84
C LEU A 19 17.57 2.60 -8.12
N GLU A 20 18.88 2.36 -8.05
CA GLU A 20 19.70 2.39 -9.25
C GLU A 20 19.26 1.28 -10.23
N PRO A 21 19.09 1.59 -11.54
CA PRO A 21 18.64 0.61 -12.54
C PRO A 21 19.51 -0.65 -12.64
N LYS A 22 20.73 -0.57 -12.10
CA LYS A 22 21.75 -1.63 -12.05
C LYS A 22 21.36 -2.74 -11.07
N ASN A 23 20.77 -2.37 -9.94
CA ASN A 23 20.44 -3.27 -8.82
C ASN A 23 18.94 -3.55 -8.73
N ALA A 24 18.10 -2.68 -9.30
CA ALA A 24 16.64 -2.81 -9.26
C ALA A 24 16.09 -4.08 -9.95
N PHE A 25 16.87 -4.67 -10.87
CA PHE A 25 16.50 -5.90 -11.60
C PHE A 25 17.37 -7.11 -11.23
N GLU A 26 18.15 -7.04 -10.15
CA GLU A 26 18.81 -8.22 -9.61
C GLU A 26 17.78 -9.15 -8.97
N PHE A 27 17.56 -10.29 -9.61
CA PHE A 27 16.63 -11.30 -9.09
C PHE A 27 17.26 -12.04 -7.91
N PHE A 28 16.75 -11.79 -6.70
CA PHE A 28 17.15 -12.53 -5.49
C PHE A 28 16.77 -14.03 -5.54
N GLN A 29 15.81 -14.39 -6.39
CA GLN A 29 15.35 -15.77 -6.61
C GLN A 29 15.07 -15.98 -8.10
N THR A 30 15.27 -17.21 -8.59
CA THR A 30 14.94 -17.55 -9.97
C THR A 30 13.43 -17.38 -10.20
N PRO A 31 13.02 -16.51 -11.13
CA PRO A 31 11.60 -16.25 -11.36
C PRO A 31 10.94 -17.52 -11.93
N ASN A 32 10.09 -18.13 -11.12
CA ASN A 32 9.22 -19.24 -11.51
C ASN A 32 7.82 -18.69 -11.76
N VAL A 33 7.16 -19.15 -12.83
CA VAL A 33 5.77 -18.78 -13.16
C VAL A 33 4.83 -18.94 -11.96
N GLY A 34 5.03 -19.98 -11.14
CA GLY A 34 4.25 -20.19 -9.91
C GLY A 34 4.48 -19.11 -8.85
N LEU A 35 5.73 -18.65 -8.65
CA LEU A 35 6.04 -17.57 -7.72
C LEU A 35 5.47 -16.23 -8.20
N VAL A 36 5.53 -15.98 -9.51
CA VAL A 36 4.91 -14.79 -10.12
C VAL A 36 3.39 -14.82 -9.94
N ALA A 37 2.74 -15.96 -10.15
CA ALA A 37 1.31 -16.11 -9.92
C ALA A 37 0.91 -15.86 -8.45
N LEU A 38 1.70 -16.34 -7.50
CA LEU A 38 1.50 -16.06 -6.07
C LEU A 38 1.67 -14.57 -5.75
N ALA A 39 2.65 -13.90 -6.36
CA ALA A 39 2.83 -12.45 -6.19
C ALA A 39 1.61 -11.67 -6.70
N PHE A 40 1.04 -12.05 -7.85
CA PHE A 40 -0.20 -11.45 -8.37
C PHE A 40 -1.41 -11.73 -7.46
N LEU A 41 -1.51 -12.92 -6.87
CA LEU A 41 -2.56 -13.25 -5.90
C LEU A 41 -2.50 -12.33 -4.67
N GLN A 42 -1.30 -12.16 -4.09
CA GLN A 42 -1.10 -11.27 -2.94
C GLN A 42 -1.32 -9.80 -3.31
N GLY A 43 -0.86 -9.37 -4.48
CA GLY A 43 -1.11 -8.01 -4.98
C GLY A 43 -2.61 -7.74 -5.20
N SER A 44 -3.34 -8.70 -5.76
CA SER A 44 -4.79 -8.56 -6.00
C SER A 44 -5.59 -8.50 -4.70
N PHE A 45 -5.12 -9.16 -3.64
CA PHE A 45 -5.74 -9.06 -2.32
C PHE A 45 -5.72 -7.62 -1.77
N ALA A 46 -4.63 -6.87 -2.00
CA ALA A 46 -4.56 -5.46 -1.60
C ALA A 46 -5.57 -4.57 -2.33
N TYR A 47 -5.91 -4.88 -3.58
CA TYR A 47 -6.98 -4.22 -4.34
C TYR A 47 -8.39 -4.80 -4.05
N GLY A 48 -8.50 -5.67 -3.05
CA GLY A 48 -9.78 -6.22 -2.60
C GLY A 48 -10.76 -5.14 -2.14
N GLY A 49 -12.06 -5.42 -2.27
CA GLY A 49 -13.12 -4.51 -1.81
C GLY A 49 -13.77 -3.67 -2.91
N TRP A 50 -13.34 -3.79 -4.17
CA TRP A 50 -14.04 -3.19 -5.32
C TRP A 50 -15.52 -3.64 -5.42
N ASN A 51 -15.86 -4.83 -4.91
CA ASN A 51 -17.23 -5.32 -4.87
C ASN A 51 -18.14 -4.46 -3.99
N PHE A 52 -17.60 -3.78 -2.98
CA PHE A 52 -18.40 -2.96 -2.07
C PHE A 52 -18.99 -1.71 -2.75
N LEU A 53 -18.34 -1.22 -3.81
CA LEU A 53 -18.86 -0.13 -4.63
C LEU A 53 -20.22 -0.47 -5.25
N ASN A 54 -20.46 -1.75 -5.57
CA ASN A 54 -21.75 -2.17 -6.13
C ASN A 54 -22.90 -2.00 -5.11
N TYR A 55 -22.65 -2.14 -3.81
CA TYR A 55 -23.67 -1.97 -2.77
C TYR A 55 -24.03 -0.50 -2.48
N VAL A 56 -23.11 0.42 -2.77
CA VAL A 56 -23.31 1.88 -2.62
C VAL A 56 -23.95 2.48 -3.88
N THR A 57 -24.05 1.71 -4.98
CA THR A 57 -24.73 2.13 -6.22
C THR A 57 -26.17 2.59 -5.99
N GLU A 58 -26.88 1.98 -5.03
CA GLU A 58 -28.26 2.33 -4.68
C GLU A 58 -28.39 3.71 -4.01
N GLU A 59 -27.32 4.21 -3.39
CA GLU A 59 -27.25 5.52 -2.73
C GLU A 59 -26.67 6.60 -3.64
N LEU A 60 -26.21 6.22 -4.84
CA LEU A 60 -25.50 7.09 -5.76
C LEU A 60 -26.48 7.87 -6.63
N VAL A 61 -26.33 9.19 -6.69
CA VAL A 61 -27.09 10.03 -7.64
C VAL A 61 -26.61 9.70 -9.06
N ASP A 62 -27.52 9.28 -9.95
CA ASP A 62 -27.23 8.93 -11.35
C ASP A 62 -26.13 7.84 -11.53
N PRO A 63 -26.37 6.60 -11.05
CA PRO A 63 -25.35 5.55 -10.98
C PRO A 63 -24.77 5.15 -12.34
N HIS A 64 -25.58 5.19 -13.41
CA HIS A 64 -25.13 4.85 -14.77
C HIS A 64 -23.96 5.70 -15.28
N LYS A 65 -23.83 6.95 -14.81
CA LYS A 65 -22.74 7.86 -15.23
C LYS A 65 -21.67 7.99 -14.16
N ASN A 66 -22.07 8.04 -12.89
CA ASN A 66 -21.15 8.34 -11.79
C ASN A 66 -20.40 7.09 -11.32
N LEU A 67 -20.97 5.89 -11.42
CA LEU A 67 -20.27 4.66 -11.04
C LEU A 67 -19.06 4.36 -11.96
N PRO A 68 -19.16 4.38 -13.31
CA PRO A 68 -18.00 4.19 -14.15
C PRO A 68 -16.91 5.26 -13.95
N ARG A 69 -17.33 6.53 -13.77
CA ARG A 69 -16.40 7.64 -13.51
C ARG A 69 -15.67 7.48 -12.18
N ALA A 70 -16.38 7.08 -11.12
CA ALA A 70 -15.78 6.82 -9.82
C ALA A 70 -14.72 5.72 -9.91
N ILE A 71 -15.00 4.62 -10.63
CA ILE A 71 -14.05 3.53 -10.86
C ILE A 71 -12.82 4.00 -11.64
N PHE A 72 -13.01 4.74 -12.74
CA PHE A 72 -11.90 5.24 -13.56
C PHE A 72 -10.99 6.22 -12.83
N ILE A 73 -11.48 6.92 -11.79
CA ILE A 73 -10.68 7.84 -10.99
C ILE A 73 -10.06 7.10 -9.79
N SER A 74 -10.82 6.25 -9.11
CA SER A 74 -10.38 5.58 -7.89
C SER A 74 -9.30 4.53 -8.16
N ILE A 75 -9.42 3.74 -9.23
CA ILE A 75 -8.43 2.69 -9.52
C ILE A 75 -7.04 3.29 -9.76
N PRO A 76 -6.83 4.26 -10.69
CA PRO A 76 -5.51 4.83 -10.90
C PRO A 76 -4.98 5.54 -9.66
N LEU A 77 -5.84 6.24 -8.92
CA LEU A 77 -5.44 6.92 -7.69
C LEU A 77 -4.88 5.93 -6.66
N VAL A 78 -5.60 4.83 -6.40
CA VAL A 78 -5.14 3.78 -5.49
C VAL A 78 -3.85 3.14 -6.00
N THR A 79 -3.75 2.90 -7.31
CA THR A 79 -2.51 2.38 -7.92
C THR A 79 -1.33 3.32 -7.69
N PHE A 80 -1.49 4.63 -7.90
CA PHE A 80 -0.42 5.59 -7.62
C PHE A 80 0.00 5.58 -6.15
N VAL A 81 -0.96 5.60 -5.23
CA VAL A 81 -0.68 5.53 -3.79
C VAL A 81 0.08 4.26 -3.43
N TYR A 82 -0.30 3.11 -3.99
CA TYR A 82 0.38 1.84 -3.72
C TYR A 82 1.80 1.82 -4.31
N VAL A 83 2.00 2.35 -5.51
CA VAL A 83 3.34 2.46 -6.10
C VAL A 83 4.21 3.38 -5.26
N PHE A 84 3.73 4.57 -4.88
CA PHE A 84 4.50 5.50 -4.06
C PHE A 84 4.83 4.94 -2.67
N ALA A 85 3.89 4.23 -2.03
CA ALA A 85 4.15 3.57 -0.75
C ALA A 85 5.23 2.50 -0.86
N ASN A 86 5.20 1.67 -1.93
CA ASN A 86 6.25 0.67 -2.17
C ASN A 86 7.61 1.32 -2.44
N VAL A 87 7.65 2.41 -3.23
CA VAL A 87 8.87 3.19 -3.46
C VAL A 87 9.42 3.72 -2.13
N ALA A 88 8.56 4.27 -1.27
CA ALA A 88 8.98 4.75 0.04
C ALA A 88 9.59 3.63 0.91
N TYR A 89 9.01 2.43 0.90
CA TYR A 89 9.56 1.31 1.66
C TYR A 89 10.95 0.89 1.18
N VAL A 90 11.18 0.78 -0.13
CA VAL A 90 12.49 0.38 -0.68
C VAL A 90 13.55 1.50 -0.57
N THR A 91 13.15 2.76 -0.42
CA THR A 91 14.09 3.86 -0.14
C THR A 91 14.61 3.85 1.30
N ALA A 92 13.77 3.46 2.25
CA ALA A 92 14.09 3.53 3.68
C ALA A 92 14.68 2.22 4.23
N MET A 93 14.46 1.10 3.55
CA MET A 93 14.86 -0.24 4.00
C MET A 93 15.43 -1.06 2.85
N SER A 94 16.41 -1.92 3.15
CA SER A 94 16.89 -2.90 2.18
C SER A 94 15.83 -3.99 1.92
N PRO A 95 15.82 -4.63 0.74
CA PRO A 95 14.87 -5.71 0.44
C PRO A 95 14.91 -6.86 1.47
N GLN A 96 16.08 -7.18 2.00
CA GLN A 96 16.28 -8.23 3.01
C GLN A 96 15.63 -7.85 4.34
N GLU A 97 15.75 -6.60 4.78
CA GLU A 97 15.06 -6.10 5.98
C GLU A 97 13.53 -6.08 5.79
N LEU A 98 13.06 -5.75 4.58
CA LEU A 98 11.64 -5.76 4.25
C LEU A 98 11.06 -7.17 4.31
N LEU A 99 11.79 -8.16 3.78
CA LEU A 99 11.40 -9.57 3.84
C LEU A 99 11.51 -10.18 5.25
N ALA A 100 12.42 -9.67 6.08
CA ALA A 100 12.58 -10.11 7.47
C ALA A 100 11.53 -9.49 8.43
N SER A 101 10.89 -8.39 8.03
CA SER A 101 9.92 -7.69 8.86
C SER A 101 8.52 -8.30 8.76
N ASN A 102 7.93 -8.63 9.92
CA ASN A 102 6.53 -9.03 10.00
C ASN A 102 5.56 -7.84 9.84
N ALA A 103 6.04 -6.60 10.06
CA ALA A 103 5.23 -5.39 10.05
C ALA A 103 5.98 -4.24 9.39
N VAL A 104 6.04 -4.27 8.05
CA VAL A 104 6.82 -3.34 7.23
C VAL A 104 6.55 -1.86 7.56
N ALA A 105 5.28 -1.49 7.76
CA ALA A 105 4.91 -0.11 8.11
C ALA A 105 5.44 0.35 9.48
N VAL A 106 5.55 -0.55 10.46
CA VAL A 106 6.08 -0.24 11.79
C VAL A 106 7.58 -0.09 11.72
N THR A 107 8.29 -1.01 11.06
CA THR A 107 9.74 -0.92 10.85
C THR A 107 10.12 0.35 10.07
N PHE A 108 9.31 0.73 9.09
CA PHE A 108 9.45 2.02 8.40
C PHE A 108 9.28 3.20 9.36
N GLY A 109 8.25 3.18 10.21
CA GLY A 109 8.02 4.18 11.25
C GLY A 109 9.16 4.33 12.24
N GLU A 110 9.74 3.22 12.69
CA GLU A 110 10.88 3.20 13.61
C GLU A 110 12.12 3.85 12.99
N LYS A 111 12.39 3.59 11.70
CA LYS A 111 13.53 4.19 10.98
C LYS A 111 13.33 5.67 10.66
N LEU A 112 12.12 6.08 10.28
CA LEU A 112 11.87 7.43 9.77
C LEU A 112 11.46 8.44 10.87
N LEU A 113 10.65 8.00 11.83
CA LEU A 113 9.99 8.90 12.79
C LEU A 113 10.64 8.90 14.18
N GLY A 114 11.52 7.93 14.48
CA GLY A 114 12.23 7.84 15.75
C GLY A 114 11.31 7.92 16.96
N VAL A 115 11.33 9.06 17.69
CA VAL A 115 10.50 9.31 18.88
C VAL A 115 8.99 9.27 18.60
N MET A 116 8.56 9.50 17.36
CA MET A 116 7.15 9.46 16.95
C MET A 116 6.74 8.11 16.32
N ALA A 117 7.59 7.08 16.39
CA ALA A 117 7.33 5.77 15.79
C ALA A 117 6.05 5.08 16.33
N TRP A 118 5.61 5.43 17.54
CA TRP A 118 4.39 4.90 18.16
C TRP A 118 3.09 5.30 17.42
N ILE A 119 3.11 6.33 16.58
CA ILE A 119 1.94 6.77 15.80
C ILE A 119 1.60 5.76 14.70
N MET A 120 2.61 5.13 14.10
CA MET A 120 2.44 4.18 13.00
C MET A 120 1.62 2.94 13.40
N PRO A 121 1.96 2.18 14.46
CA PRO A 121 1.17 1.02 14.87
C PRO A 121 -0.25 1.39 15.30
N ILE A 122 -0.47 2.55 15.93
CA ILE A 122 -1.82 3.02 16.29
C ILE A 122 -2.65 3.29 15.03
N SER A 123 -2.08 4.00 14.05
CA SER A 123 -2.76 4.33 12.80
C SER A 123 -3.11 3.07 12.01
N VAL A 124 -2.18 2.12 11.93
CA VAL A 124 -2.41 0.81 11.28
C VAL A 124 -3.49 0.02 12.02
N ALA A 125 -3.47 -0.02 13.35
CA ALA A 125 -4.47 -0.71 14.15
C ALA A 125 -5.89 -0.12 13.98
N LEU A 126 -6.01 1.21 13.93
CA LEU A 126 -7.28 1.87 13.64
C LEU A 126 -7.78 1.56 12.23
N SER A 127 -6.87 1.52 11.25
CA SER A 127 -7.22 1.16 9.87
C SER A 127 -7.72 -0.28 9.75
N THR A 128 -7.07 -1.24 10.40
CA THR A 128 -7.51 -2.65 10.36
C THR A 128 -8.84 -2.84 11.10
N PHE A 129 -9.04 -2.14 12.21
CA PHE A 129 -10.33 -2.14 12.93
C PHE A 129 -11.46 -1.58 12.06
N GLY A 130 -11.23 -0.46 11.37
CA GLY A 130 -12.18 0.13 10.43
C GLY A 130 -12.51 -0.82 9.27
N GLY A 131 -11.50 -1.51 8.73
CA GLY A 131 -11.69 -2.50 7.65
C GLY A 131 -12.56 -3.68 8.08
N VAL A 132 -12.35 -4.23 9.28
CA VAL A 132 -13.19 -5.32 9.82
C VAL A 132 -14.61 -4.84 10.08
N ASN A 133 -14.78 -3.65 10.67
CA ASN A 133 -16.10 -3.08 10.91
C ASN A 133 -16.89 -2.87 9.60
N GLY A 134 -16.25 -2.31 8.57
CA GLY A 134 -16.84 -2.16 7.24
C GLY A 134 -17.22 -3.50 6.63
N SER A 135 -16.34 -4.50 6.75
CA SER A 135 -16.61 -5.86 6.25
C SER A 135 -17.81 -6.49 6.95
N LEU A 136 -17.97 -6.31 8.27
CA LEU A 136 -19.11 -6.83 9.02
C LEU A 136 -20.45 -6.25 8.54
N PHE A 137 -20.52 -4.94 8.27
CA PHE A 137 -21.74 -4.33 7.71
C PHE A 137 -22.12 -4.92 6.35
N THR A 138 -21.12 -5.25 5.52
CA THR A 138 -21.38 -5.87 4.21
C THR A 138 -21.74 -7.35 4.32
N SER A 139 -21.24 -8.07 5.33
CA SER A 139 -21.58 -9.47 5.58
C SER A 139 -22.99 -9.67 6.15
N SER A 140 -23.56 -8.64 6.77
CA SER A 140 -24.93 -8.70 7.34
C SER A 140 -26.05 -8.38 6.34
N ARG A 141 -25.71 -7.86 5.15
CA ARG A 141 -26.65 -7.63 4.05
C ARG A 141 -26.78 -8.89 3.20
#